data_AF-A0A959AB66-F1
#
_entry.id   AF-A0A959AB66-F1
#
_cell.length_a   1.000
_cell.length_b   1.000
_cell.length_c   1.000
_cell.angle_alpha   90.00
_cell.angle_beta   90.00
_cell.angle_gamma   90.00
#
_symmetry.space_group_name_H-M   'P 1'
#
loop_
_entity.id
_entity.type
_entity.pdbx_description
1 polymer ?
#
loop_
_entity_poly.entity_id
_entity_poly.type
_entity_poly.pdbx_seq_one_letter_code
_entity_poly.pdbx_strand_id
1 'polypeptide(L)'
;MRYCVVIAILLFIAPPRGLSQDGVELAYSEFIQNIVQFHPVARQAALKVKFGAAELLKAKGSFDPALTSDWSEKNFNEKLYYRQFGTRVKIPTPIGLDVVGGYNYANGDYLNPENNTSSDGLWHIGLELDVLQGLLVNERKTALQQARVYQEMARNEQQVLLNELMFNASASYLQWQLYFNYDRVLQDNLTLAQNYFDNARQLFMGGEKTAMDTLEAFILFQDATLELRKNEMELVKSRM
;
A
#
# COMPACT_ATOMS: atom_id res chain seq x y z
N MET A 1 47.53 -33.31 39.79
CA MET A 1 46.48 -32.29 39.99
C MET A 1 45.37 -32.62 39.00
N ARG A 2 44.38 -33.45 39.38
CA ARG A 2 43.04 -33.04 39.86
C ARG A 2 42.48 -31.88 39.04
N TYR A 3 41.49 -32.15 38.18
CA TYR A 3 40.19 -31.44 38.06
C TYR A 3 39.41 -32.09 36.89
N CYS A 4 38.57 -33.09 37.20
CA CYS A 4 37.49 -33.52 36.30
C CYS A 4 36.32 -32.55 36.49
N VAL A 5 36.02 -31.74 35.47
CA VAL A 5 34.84 -30.88 35.43
C VAL A 5 33.71 -31.68 34.79
N VAL A 6 32.78 -32.15 35.61
CA VAL A 6 31.52 -32.76 35.14
C VAL A 6 30.49 -31.63 35.04
N ILE A 7 30.14 -31.24 33.82
CA ILE A 7 29.04 -30.31 33.55
C ILE A 7 27.76 -31.14 33.49
N ALA A 8 26.92 -31.04 34.53
CA ALA A 8 25.58 -31.61 34.53
C ALA A 8 24.62 -30.61 33.86
N ILE A 9 24.22 -30.89 32.62
CA ILE A 9 23.14 -30.17 31.93
C ILE A 9 21.82 -30.75 32.43
N LEU A 10 21.13 -29.99 33.28
CA LEU A 10 19.81 -30.32 33.78
C LEU A 10 18.78 -29.90 32.72
N LEU A 11 18.39 -30.86 31.88
CA LEU A 11 17.38 -30.71 30.85
C LEU A 11 16.00 -30.64 31.51
N PHE A 12 15.47 -29.43 31.66
CA PHE A 12 14.09 -29.19 32.10
C PHE A 12 13.14 -29.53 30.94
N ILE A 13 12.77 -30.82 30.82
CA ILE A 13 11.68 -31.26 29.94
C ILE A 13 10.37 -30.86 30.62
N ALA A 14 9.89 -29.65 30.34
CA ALA A 14 8.48 -29.34 30.53
C ALA A 14 7.71 -29.91 29.34
N PRO A 15 6.66 -30.73 29.55
CA PRO A 15 5.81 -31.15 28.45
C PRO A 15 5.17 -29.92 27.79
N PRO A 16 5.08 -29.84 26.46
CA PRO A 16 4.36 -28.77 25.81
C PRO A 16 2.91 -28.83 26.29
N ARG A 17 2.49 -27.84 27.07
CA ARG A 17 1.07 -27.59 27.31
C ARG A 17 0.51 -27.12 25.97
N GLY A 18 -0.04 -28.05 25.21
CA GLY A 18 -0.90 -27.73 24.08
C GLY A 18 -2.06 -26.90 24.63
N LEU A 19 -2.01 -25.59 24.41
CA LEU A 19 -3.22 -24.79 24.48
C LEU A 19 -4.11 -25.32 23.35
N SER A 20 -5.17 -26.03 23.73
CA SER A 20 -6.32 -26.22 22.86
C SER A 20 -6.67 -24.83 22.33
N GLN A 21 -6.57 -24.64 21.01
CA GLN A 21 -7.23 -23.52 20.37
C GLN A 21 -8.71 -23.85 20.46
N ASP A 22 -9.35 -23.48 21.57
CA ASP A 22 -10.79 -23.32 21.61
C ASP A 22 -11.13 -22.48 20.38
N GLY A 23 -11.93 -23.06 19.48
CA GLY A 23 -12.07 -22.60 18.10
C GLY A 23 -12.18 -21.09 18.06
N VAL A 24 -11.14 -20.42 17.55
CA VAL A 24 -11.10 -18.96 17.49
C VAL A 24 -12.18 -18.54 16.53
N GLU A 25 -13.36 -18.26 17.08
CA GLU A 25 -14.46 -17.67 16.36
C GLU A 25 -14.03 -16.24 16.06
N LEU A 26 -13.57 -16.02 14.82
CA LEU A 26 -13.05 -14.73 14.39
C LEU A 26 -14.19 -13.72 14.40
N ALA A 27 -14.27 -12.90 15.44
CA ALA A 27 -15.28 -11.87 15.54
C ALA A 27 -15.15 -10.87 14.39
N TYR A 28 -16.28 -10.35 13.90
CA TYR A 28 -16.32 -9.36 12.82
C TYR A 28 -15.39 -8.16 13.06
N SER A 29 -15.34 -7.65 14.30
CA SER A 29 -14.46 -6.54 14.66
C SER A 29 -12.97 -6.89 14.50
N GLU A 30 -12.57 -8.09 14.92
CA GLU A 30 -11.20 -8.59 14.80
C GLU A 30 -10.84 -8.84 13.34
N PHE A 31 -11.75 -9.42 12.56
CA PHE A 31 -11.60 -9.59 11.12
C PHE A 31 -11.33 -8.25 10.40
N ILE A 32 -12.15 -7.23 10.65
CA ILE A 32 -11.97 -5.91 10.04
C ILE A 32 -10.66 -5.25 10.50
N GLN A 33 -10.31 -5.35 11.78
CA GLN A 33 -9.03 -4.81 12.29
C GLN A 33 -7.83 -5.45 11.58
N ASN A 34 -7.84 -6.79 11.46
CA ASN A 34 -6.79 -7.53 10.75
C ASN A 34 -6.69 -7.09 9.29
N ILE A 35 -7.82 -6.85 8.61
CA ILE A 35 -7.82 -6.36 7.23
C ILE A 35 -7.22 -4.96 7.14
N VAL A 36 -7.65 -4.01 7.97
CA VAL A 36 -7.09 -2.65 7.95
C VAL A 36 -5.59 -2.64 8.23
N GLN A 37 -5.12 -3.52 9.10
CA GLN A 37 -3.72 -3.56 9.51
C GLN A 37 -2.81 -4.26 8.47
N PHE A 38 -3.27 -5.37 7.89
CA PHE A 38 -2.41 -6.26 7.12
C PHE A 38 -2.70 -6.31 5.63
N HIS A 39 -3.90 -5.91 5.18
CA HIS A 39 -4.31 -6.06 3.79
C HIS A 39 -3.44 -5.19 2.84
N PRO A 40 -2.99 -5.71 1.69
CA PRO A 40 -2.15 -4.96 0.74
C PRO A 40 -2.77 -3.64 0.28
N VAL A 41 -4.09 -3.60 0.04
CA VAL A 41 -4.81 -2.38 -0.37
C VAL A 41 -4.76 -1.32 0.74
N ALA A 42 -4.86 -1.70 2.01
CA ALA A 42 -4.73 -0.75 3.12
C ALA A 42 -3.32 -0.14 3.19
N ARG A 43 -2.28 -0.97 2.95
CA ARG A 43 -0.90 -0.49 2.84
C ARG A 43 -0.71 0.44 1.64
N GLN A 44 -1.28 0.10 0.50
CA GLN A 44 -1.24 0.93 -0.71
C GLN A 44 -1.92 2.28 -0.48
N ALA A 45 -3.09 2.30 0.17
CA ALA A 45 -3.80 3.51 0.56
C ALA A 45 -2.95 4.39 1.49
N ALA A 46 -2.23 3.79 2.46
CA ALA A 46 -1.31 4.53 3.31
C ALA A 46 -0.11 5.13 2.54
N LEU A 47 0.40 4.44 1.50
CA LEU A 47 1.46 4.97 0.65
C LEU A 47 1.02 6.19 -0.16
N LYS A 48 -0.25 6.29 -0.57
CA LYS A 48 -0.79 7.46 -1.28
C LYS A 48 -0.64 8.73 -0.46
N VAL A 49 -0.95 8.69 0.83
CA VAL A 49 -0.78 9.83 1.74
C VAL A 49 0.69 10.23 1.87
N LYS A 50 1.59 9.24 1.99
CA LYS A 50 3.04 9.50 2.03
C LYS A 50 3.52 10.17 0.74
N PHE A 51 3.03 9.71 -0.41
CA PHE A 51 3.35 10.31 -1.70
C PHE A 51 2.86 11.76 -1.80
N GLY A 52 1.61 12.03 -1.38
CA GLY A 52 1.08 13.40 -1.33
C GLY A 52 1.88 14.31 -0.39
N ALA A 53 2.34 13.81 0.76
CA ALA A 53 3.22 14.55 1.66
C ALA A 53 4.61 14.81 1.05
N ALA A 54 5.16 13.85 0.30
CA ALA A 54 6.43 14.00 -0.40
C ALA A 54 6.36 15.01 -1.54
N GLU A 55 5.26 15.05 -2.31
CA GLU A 55 5.05 16.08 -3.35
C GLU A 55 4.95 17.49 -2.73
N LEU A 56 4.28 17.63 -1.58
CA LEU A 56 4.28 18.89 -0.86
C LEU A 56 5.68 19.30 -0.39
N LEU A 57 6.48 18.35 0.12
CA LEU A 57 7.87 18.60 0.53
C LEU A 57 8.73 19.04 -0.66
N LYS A 58 8.62 18.33 -1.79
CA LYS A 58 9.30 18.67 -3.04
C LYS A 58 8.95 20.07 -3.53
N ALA A 59 7.67 20.45 -3.49
CA ALA A 59 7.23 21.79 -3.86
C ALA A 59 7.78 22.87 -2.91
N LYS A 60 7.86 22.58 -1.60
CA LYS A 60 8.50 23.48 -0.62
C LYS A 60 9.99 23.67 -0.90
N GLY A 61 10.69 22.61 -1.33
CA GLY A 61 12.11 22.67 -1.66
C GLY A 61 12.46 23.62 -2.81
N SER A 62 11.49 24.02 -3.63
CA SER A 62 11.69 25.07 -4.65
C SER A 62 11.97 26.46 -4.07
N PHE A 63 11.76 26.65 -2.77
CA PHE A 63 12.08 27.87 -2.04
C PHE A 63 13.37 27.77 -1.20
N ASP A 64 14.04 26.63 -1.22
CA ASP A 64 15.28 26.44 -0.47
C ASP A 64 16.46 27.11 -1.20
N PRO A 65 17.45 27.64 -0.48
CA PRO A 65 18.68 28.15 -1.08
C PRO A 65 19.39 27.07 -1.89
N ALA A 66 19.78 27.39 -3.12
CA ALA A 66 20.55 26.51 -3.99
C ALA A 66 21.98 27.03 -4.15
N LEU A 67 22.96 26.16 -3.92
CA LEU A 67 24.36 26.40 -4.28
C LEU A 67 24.67 25.60 -5.55
N THR A 68 25.03 26.30 -6.61
CA THR A 68 25.44 25.70 -7.89
C THR A 68 26.90 26.05 -8.15
N SER A 69 27.69 25.06 -8.57
CA SER A 69 29.09 25.29 -8.98
C SER A 69 29.33 24.62 -10.32
N ASP A 70 29.95 25.38 -11.23
CA ASP A 70 30.21 25.02 -12.61
C ASP A 70 31.71 25.07 -12.86
N TRP A 71 32.25 24.04 -13.52
CA TRP A 71 33.64 23.98 -13.98
C TRP A 71 33.67 23.57 -15.44
N SER A 72 34.24 24.42 -16.28
CA SER A 72 34.37 24.18 -17.72
C SER A 72 35.80 24.45 -18.14
N GLU A 73 36.41 23.51 -18.87
CA GLU A 73 37.80 23.62 -19.30
C GLU A 73 37.96 23.02 -20.70
N LYS A 74 38.77 23.68 -21.52
CA LYS A 74 39.18 23.17 -22.83
C LYS A 74 40.68 23.28 -22.97
N ASN A 75 41.32 22.13 -23.12
CA ASN A 75 42.72 22.01 -23.48
C ASN A 75 42.84 21.44 -24.89
N PHE A 76 43.66 22.07 -25.73
CA PHE A 76 43.90 21.60 -27.09
C PHE A 76 45.31 22.00 -27.54
N ASN A 77 46.03 21.09 -28.21
CA ASN A 77 47.42 21.29 -28.64
C ASN A 77 48.33 21.86 -27.54
N GLU A 78 48.31 21.24 -26.36
CA GLU A 78 49.12 21.64 -25.18
C GLU A 78 48.84 23.08 -24.67
N LYS A 79 47.77 23.71 -25.14
CA LYS A 79 47.33 25.04 -24.70
C LYS A 79 46.03 24.97 -23.91
N LEU A 80 45.95 25.77 -22.84
CA LEU A 80 44.72 26.00 -22.10
C LEU A 80 43.91 27.05 -22.85
N TYR A 81 42.91 26.62 -23.63
CA TYR A 81 42.09 27.55 -24.41
C TYR A 81 41.23 28.41 -23.47
N TYR A 82 40.53 27.76 -22.56
CA TYR A 82 39.82 28.41 -21.47
C TYR A 82 39.67 27.45 -20.29
N ARG A 83 39.57 28.02 -19.10
CA ARG A 83 39.05 27.41 -17.89
C ARG A 83 38.18 28.43 -17.19
N GLN A 84 37.00 27.99 -16.77
CA GLN A 84 35.97 28.79 -16.16
C GLN A 84 35.46 28.04 -14.94
N PHE A 85 35.51 28.70 -13.79
CA PHE A 85 34.90 28.26 -12.56
C PHE A 85 33.87 29.29 -12.15
N GLY A 86 32.64 28.86 -11.90
CA GLY A 86 31.58 29.69 -11.37
C GLY A 86 30.98 29.01 -10.16
N THR A 87 30.67 29.78 -9.12
CA THR A 87 29.83 29.31 -8.03
C THR A 87 28.79 30.37 -7.70
N ARG A 88 27.55 29.95 -7.50
CA ARG A 88 26.40 30.82 -7.29
C ARG A 88 25.52 30.26 -6.18
N VAL A 89 25.15 31.12 -5.24
CA VAL A 89 24.05 30.90 -4.31
C VAL A 89 22.84 31.66 -4.82
N LYS A 90 21.70 30.98 -4.93
CA LYS A 90 20.40 31.57 -5.24
C LYS A 90 19.45 31.29 -4.09
N ILE A 91 18.85 32.34 -3.53
CA ILE A 91 17.85 32.27 -2.46
C ILE A 91 16.52 32.76 -3.03
N PRO A 92 15.60 31.84 -3.36
CA PRO A 92 14.24 32.16 -3.75
C PRO A 92 13.46 32.94 -2.70
N THR A 93 12.57 33.85 -3.10
CA THR A 93 11.55 34.41 -2.20
C THR A 93 10.12 34.14 -2.68
N PRO A 94 9.12 34.06 -1.77
CA PRO A 94 7.72 33.85 -2.13
C PRO A 94 7.09 34.96 -2.99
N ILE A 95 7.72 36.14 -3.05
CA ILE A 95 7.23 37.29 -3.84
C ILE A 95 7.73 37.26 -5.30
N GLY A 96 8.54 36.26 -5.68
CA GLY A 96 9.08 36.11 -7.04
C GLY A 96 10.38 36.85 -7.30
N LEU A 97 11.01 37.41 -6.26
CA LEU A 97 12.33 38.01 -6.30
C LEU A 97 13.37 37.01 -5.78
N ASP A 98 14.49 36.83 -6.45
CA ASP A 98 15.56 35.95 -6.00
C ASP A 98 16.75 36.79 -5.55
N VAL A 99 17.33 36.44 -4.39
CA VAL A 99 18.61 37.01 -3.94
C VAL A 99 19.72 36.12 -4.46
N VAL A 100 20.66 36.69 -5.22
CA VAL A 100 21.76 35.95 -5.82
C VAL A 100 23.10 36.49 -5.38
N GLY A 101 24.04 35.59 -5.13
CA GLY A 101 25.44 35.92 -4.86
C GLY A 101 26.35 34.88 -5.49
N GLY A 102 27.55 35.27 -5.89
CA GLY A 102 28.45 34.32 -6.54
C GLY A 102 29.87 34.81 -6.71
N TYR A 103 30.69 33.89 -7.18
CA TYR A 103 32.10 34.08 -7.50
C TYR A 103 32.39 33.41 -8.84
N ASN A 104 33.01 34.14 -9.76
CA ASN A 104 33.45 33.63 -11.06
C ASN A 104 34.95 33.84 -11.23
N TYR A 105 35.62 32.86 -11.81
CA TYR A 105 37.02 32.90 -12.17
C TYR A 105 37.20 32.32 -13.56
N ALA A 106 37.89 33.04 -14.44
CA ALA A 106 38.18 32.56 -15.78
C ALA A 106 39.63 32.89 -16.19
N ASN A 107 40.27 31.94 -16.87
CA ASN A 107 41.61 32.11 -17.44
C ASN A 107 41.77 31.29 -18.74
N GLY A 108 42.80 31.58 -19.52
CA GLY A 108 43.15 30.83 -20.74
C GLY A 108 43.67 31.69 -21.88
N ASP A 109 44.39 31.07 -22.80
CA ASP A 109 45.06 31.71 -23.93
C ASP A 109 44.06 32.23 -24.99
N TYR A 110 42.87 31.64 -25.05
CA TYR A 110 41.83 31.94 -26.05
C TYR A 110 40.47 32.20 -25.39
N LEU A 111 40.48 32.81 -24.19
CA LEU A 111 39.26 33.17 -23.46
C LEU A 111 38.50 34.29 -24.19
N ASN A 112 37.18 34.15 -24.35
CA ASN A 112 36.34 35.24 -24.86
C ASN A 112 36.47 36.46 -23.94
N PRO A 113 36.81 37.67 -24.46
CA PRO A 113 36.95 38.88 -23.65
C PRO A 113 35.77 39.21 -22.73
N GLU A 114 34.54 38.84 -23.11
CA GLU A 114 33.34 39.03 -22.28
C GLU A 114 33.35 38.20 -20.98
N ASN A 115 34.06 37.08 -20.98
CA ASN A 115 34.22 36.19 -19.82
C ASN A 115 35.47 36.51 -19.01
N ASN A 116 36.22 37.56 -19.36
CA ASN A 116 37.46 37.90 -18.69
C ASN A 116 37.20 38.41 -17.26
N THR A 117 37.85 37.79 -16.28
CA THR A 117 37.78 38.19 -14.87
C THR A 117 39.12 38.75 -14.39
N SER A 118 39.12 39.55 -13.32
CA SER A 118 40.37 39.94 -12.63
C SER A 118 41.17 38.72 -12.15
N SER A 119 42.47 38.91 -11.87
CA SER A 119 43.37 37.85 -11.37
C SER A 119 42.85 37.17 -10.10
N ASP A 120 42.09 37.91 -9.28
CA ASP A 120 41.53 37.44 -8.02
C ASP A 120 40.09 36.87 -8.19
N GLY A 121 39.58 36.82 -9.43
CA GLY A 121 38.20 36.49 -9.77
C GLY A 121 37.23 37.65 -9.57
N LEU A 122 35.93 37.38 -9.72
CA LEU A 122 34.84 38.34 -9.70
C LEU A 122 33.75 37.90 -8.71
N TRP A 123 33.56 38.67 -7.64
CA TRP A 123 32.44 38.51 -6.71
C TRP A 123 31.26 39.37 -7.16
N HIS A 124 30.05 38.83 -7.03
CA HIS A 124 28.82 39.58 -7.32
C HIS A 124 27.71 39.25 -6.31
N ILE A 125 26.86 40.24 -6.05
CA ILE A 125 25.63 40.12 -5.28
C ILE A 125 24.56 40.95 -5.97
N GLY A 126 23.33 40.45 -6.04
CA GLY A 126 22.26 41.13 -6.74
C GLY A 126 20.89 40.53 -6.47
N LEU A 127 19.91 41.10 -7.15
CA LEU A 127 18.53 40.66 -7.15
C LEU A 127 18.16 40.23 -8.57
N GLU A 128 17.52 39.09 -8.72
CA GLU A 128 17.05 38.53 -9.98
C GLU A 128 15.52 38.51 -9.96
N LEU A 129 14.89 39.06 -11.00
CA LEU A 129 13.43 39.15 -11.14
C LEU A 129 13.02 38.73 -12.55
N ASP A 130 12.06 37.82 -12.63
CA ASP A 130 11.46 37.42 -13.90
C ASP A 130 10.41 38.46 -14.34
N VAL A 131 10.64 39.13 -15.47
CA VAL A 131 9.86 40.32 -15.88
C VAL A 131 8.66 39.99 -16.79
N LEU A 132 8.58 38.77 -17.33
CA LEU A 132 7.54 38.33 -18.27
C LEU A 132 6.55 37.35 -17.61
N GLN A 133 6.41 36.11 -18.11
CA GLN A 133 5.44 35.15 -17.58
C GLN A 133 5.62 34.89 -16.07
N GLY A 134 6.85 34.95 -15.56
CA GLY A 134 7.15 34.80 -14.13
C GLY A 134 6.60 35.92 -13.23
N LEU A 135 6.30 37.11 -13.78
CA LEU A 135 5.70 38.22 -13.02
C LEU A 135 4.18 38.05 -12.85
N LEU A 136 3.50 37.55 -13.89
CA LEU A 136 2.05 37.33 -13.87
C LEU A 136 1.69 36.04 -13.13
N VAL A 137 2.48 34.98 -13.33
CA VAL A 137 2.27 33.66 -12.70
C VAL A 137 3.58 33.18 -12.12
N ASN A 138 3.64 33.15 -10.78
CA ASN A 138 4.76 32.56 -10.07
C ASN A 138 4.60 31.03 -10.05
N GLU A 139 5.35 30.32 -10.90
CA GLU A 139 5.30 28.87 -11.03
C GLU A 139 5.57 28.15 -9.70
N ARG A 140 6.54 28.61 -8.90
CA ARG A 140 6.88 28.02 -7.59
C ARG A 140 5.70 28.11 -6.62
N LYS A 141 5.03 29.26 -6.57
CA LYS A 141 3.85 29.48 -5.73
C LYS A 141 2.67 28.61 -6.20
N THR A 142 2.43 28.56 -7.51
CA THR A 142 1.36 27.74 -8.10
C THR A 142 1.61 26.26 -7.83
N ALA A 143 2.83 25.77 -8.01
CA ALA A 143 3.23 24.39 -7.71
C ALA A 143 3.03 24.06 -6.22
N LEU A 144 3.38 24.98 -5.30
CA LEU A 144 3.13 24.80 -3.87
C LEU A 144 1.63 24.72 -3.54
N GLN A 145 0.80 25.54 -4.17
CA GLN A 145 -0.66 25.49 -4.00
C GLN A 145 -1.24 24.18 -4.53
N GLN A 146 -0.84 23.76 -5.74
CA GLN A 146 -1.23 22.49 -6.34
C GLN A 146 -0.83 21.31 -5.45
N ALA A 147 0.40 21.31 -4.91
CA ALA A 147 0.87 20.24 -4.03
C ALA A 147 0.10 20.15 -2.71
N ARG A 148 -0.37 21.28 -2.16
CA ARG A 148 -1.26 21.28 -0.97
C ARG A 148 -2.60 20.63 -1.29
N VAL A 149 -3.23 21.03 -2.40
CA VAL A 149 -4.50 20.44 -2.85
C VAL A 149 -4.30 18.94 -3.10
N TYR A 150 -3.20 18.55 -3.75
CA TYR A 150 -2.88 17.15 -3.99
C TYR A 150 -2.69 16.34 -2.69
N GLN A 151 -2.06 16.91 -1.66
CA GLN A 151 -1.95 16.25 -0.36
C GLN A 151 -3.33 15.98 0.26
N GLU A 152 -4.27 16.91 0.16
CA GLU A 152 -5.64 16.73 0.65
C GLU A 152 -6.38 15.67 -0.18
N MET A 153 -6.26 15.73 -1.51
CA MET A 153 -6.80 14.71 -2.41
C MET A 153 -6.28 13.31 -2.06
N ALA A 154 -4.99 13.17 -1.78
CA ALA A 154 -4.38 11.88 -1.42
C ALA A 154 -4.96 11.31 -0.11
N ARG A 155 -5.35 12.16 0.85
CA ARG A 155 -6.05 11.72 2.08
C ARG A 155 -7.47 11.26 1.78
N ASN A 156 -8.18 11.98 0.92
CA ASN A 156 -9.53 11.59 0.50
C ASN A 156 -9.51 10.27 -0.29
N GLU A 157 -8.55 10.10 -1.21
CA GLU A 157 -8.34 8.84 -1.94
C GLU A 157 -8.07 7.68 -0.97
N GLN A 158 -7.24 7.89 0.06
CA GLN A 158 -7.01 6.87 1.09
C GLN A 158 -8.32 6.46 1.76
N GLN A 159 -9.16 7.43 2.15
CA GLN A 159 -10.44 7.14 2.80
C GLN A 159 -11.37 6.34 1.88
N VAL A 160 -11.46 6.70 0.60
CA VAL A 160 -12.26 5.95 -0.38
C VAL A 160 -11.78 4.51 -0.49
N LEU A 161 -10.47 4.29 -0.65
CA LEU A 161 -9.88 2.95 -0.73
C LEU A 161 -10.12 2.11 0.53
N LEU A 162 -10.00 2.71 1.71
CA LEU A 162 -10.25 2.03 2.97
C LEU A 162 -11.74 1.70 3.14
N ASN A 163 -12.64 2.60 2.76
CA ASN A 163 -14.08 2.38 2.82
C ASN A 163 -14.52 1.26 1.88
N GLU A 164 -14.01 1.24 0.64
CA GLU A 164 -14.29 0.18 -0.33
C GLU A 164 -13.74 -1.17 0.17
N LEU A 165 -12.52 -1.18 0.71
CA LEU A 165 -11.93 -2.38 1.31
C LEU A 165 -12.77 -2.91 2.47
N MET A 166 -13.18 -2.03 3.40
CA MET A 166 -14.03 -2.41 4.53
C MET A 166 -15.37 -2.93 4.05
N PHE A 167 -16.02 -2.25 3.10
CA PHE A 167 -17.29 -2.70 2.54
C PHE A 167 -17.21 -4.10 1.93
N ASN A 168 -16.21 -4.34 1.08
CA ASN A 168 -16.00 -5.64 0.46
C ASN A 168 -15.70 -6.73 1.49
N ALA A 169 -14.83 -6.42 2.46
CA ALA A 169 -14.53 -7.30 3.57
C ALA A 169 -15.78 -7.68 4.36
N SER A 170 -16.60 -6.68 4.73
CA SER A 170 -17.85 -6.91 5.46
C SER A 170 -18.82 -7.78 4.67
N ALA A 171 -18.96 -7.55 3.36
CA ALA A 171 -19.79 -8.38 2.49
C ALA A 171 -19.30 -9.83 2.48
N SER A 172 -17.99 -10.06 2.34
CA SER A 172 -17.40 -11.41 2.39
C SER A 172 -17.63 -12.09 3.73
N TYR A 173 -17.45 -11.38 4.85
CA TYR A 173 -17.72 -11.93 6.19
C TYR A 173 -19.18 -12.35 6.36
N LEU A 174 -20.12 -11.49 5.94
CA LEU A 174 -21.55 -11.78 6.01
C LEU A 174 -21.93 -12.96 5.09
N GLN A 175 -21.31 -13.06 3.92
CA GLN A 175 -21.52 -14.19 3.01
C GLN A 175 -21.03 -15.51 3.61
N TRP A 176 -19.84 -15.49 4.23
CA TRP A 176 -19.34 -16.64 4.98
C TRP A 176 -20.29 -17.03 6.12
N GLN A 177 -20.73 -16.06 6.92
CA GLN A 177 -21.66 -16.28 8.02
C GLN A 177 -22.99 -16.85 7.53
N LEU A 178 -23.50 -16.39 6.38
CA LEU A 178 -24.71 -16.91 5.75
C LEU A 178 -24.57 -18.40 5.44
N TYR A 179 -23.54 -18.80 4.68
CA TYR A 179 -23.33 -20.20 4.31
C TYR A 179 -23.05 -21.10 5.51
N PHE A 180 -22.36 -20.57 6.53
CA PHE A 180 -22.12 -21.28 7.77
C PHE A 180 -23.43 -21.61 8.51
N ASN A 181 -24.38 -20.66 8.57
CA ASN A 181 -25.67 -20.90 9.19
C ASN A 181 -26.58 -21.78 8.32
N TYR A 182 -26.54 -21.61 6.99
CA TYR A 182 -27.27 -22.47 6.05
C TYR A 182 -26.83 -23.92 6.11
N ASP A 183 -25.55 -24.18 6.39
CA ASP A 183 -25.03 -25.54 6.51
C ASP A 183 -25.80 -26.36 7.54
N ARG A 184 -26.07 -25.76 8.72
CA ARG A 184 -26.86 -26.40 9.78
C ARG A 184 -28.30 -26.72 9.32
N VAL A 185 -28.94 -25.77 8.63
CA VAL A 185 -30.31 -25.96 8.12
C VAL A 185 -30.36 -27.07 7.07
N LEU A 186 -29.35 -27.16 6.20
CA LEU A 186 -29.28 -28.19 5.17
C LEU A 186 -28.95 -29.57 5.74
N GLN A 187 -28.14 -29.64 6.79
CA GLN A 187 -27.90 -30.90 7.52
C GLN A 187 -29.20 -31.43 8.16
N ASP A 188 -30.01 -30.54 8.75
CA ASP A 188 -31.33 -30.90 9.30
C ASP A 188 -32.27 -31.37 8.17
N ASN A 189 -32.32 -30.65 7.05
CA ASN A 189 -33.12 -31.04 5.88
C ASN A 189 -32.71 -32.41 5.32
N LEU A 190 -31.41 -32.67 5.20
CA LEU A 190 -30.88 -33.96 4.74
C LEU A 190 -31.32 -35.10 5.67
N THR A 191 -31.28 -34.87 6.99
CA THR A 191 -31.72 -35.84 7.99
C THR A 191 -33.21 -36.13 7.87
N LEU A 192 -34.04 -35.11 7.67
CA LEU A 192 -35.48 -35.27 7.44
C LEU A 192 -35.78 -36.03 6.14
N ALA A 193 -35.09 -35.70 5.05
CA ALA A 193 -35.25 -36.37 3.76
C ALA A 193 -34.82 -37.85 3.81
N GLN A 194 -33.72 -38.15 4.51
CA GLN A 194 -33.28 -39.53 4.77
C GLN A 194 -34.33 -40.31 5.55
N ASN A 195 -34.85 -39.74 6.64
CA ASN A 195 -35.90 -40.38 7.44
C ASN A 195 -37.18 -40.63 6.61
N TYR A 196 -37.56 -39.67 5.76
CA TYR A 196 -38.71 -39.83 4.88
C TYR A 196 -38.51 -40.96 3.86
N PHE A 197 -37.32 -41.04 3.25
CA PHE A 197 -36.96 -42.12 2.34
C PHE A 197 -36.97 -43.49 3.03
N ASP A 198 -36.40 -43.60 4.22
CA ASP A 198 -36.39 -44.86 4.99
C ASP A 198 -37.80 -45.29 5.38
N ASN A 199 -38.66 -44.36 5.80
CA ASN A 199 -40.08 -44.63 6.10
C ASN A 199 -40.85 -45.09 4.86
N ALA A 200 -40.68 -44.41 3.72
CA ALA A 200 -41.31 -44.81 2.46
C ALA A 200 -40.88 -46.22 2.04
N ARG A 201 -39.60 -46.55 2.22
CA ARG A 201 -39.06 -47.89 1.95
C ARG A 201 -39.69 -48.96 2.84
N GLN A 202 -39.88 -48.67 4.13
CA GLN A 202 -40.56 -49.59 5.06
C GLN A 202 -42.03 -49.80 4.70
N LEU A 203 -42.77 -48.73 4.38
CA LEU A 203 -44.18 -48.81 3.98
C LEU A 203 -44.37 -49.57 2.66
N PHE A 204 -43.45 -49.43 1.71
CA PHE A 204 -43.45 -50.23 0.48
C PHE A 204 -43.24 -51.72 0.78
N MET A 205 -42.30 -52.08 1.66
CA MET A 205 -42.13 -53.47 2.09
C MET A 205 -43.36 -54.02 2.82
N GLY A 206 -44.09 -53.17 3.54
CA GLY A 206 -45.37 -53.49 4.17
C GLY A 206 -46.57 -53.55 3.22
N GLY A 207 -46.39 -53.17 1.94
CA GLY A 207 -47.44 -53.15 0.92
C GLY A 207 -48.36 -51.92 0.96
N GLU A 208 -48.05 -50.91 1.77
CA GLU A 208 -48.87 -49.69 1.93
C GLU A 208 -48.53 -48.59 0.92
N LYS A 209 -47.32 -48.59 0.36
CA LYS A 209 -46.85 -47.65 -0.67
C LYS A 209 -46.43 -48.35 -1.95
N THR A 210 -46.34 -47.61 -3.05
CA THR A 210 -45.88 -48.12 -4.34
C THR A 210 -44.36 -47.97 -4.52
N ALA A 211 -43.78 -48.68 -5.50
CA ALA A 211 -42.39 -48.48 -5.86
C ALA A 211 -42.12 -47.04 -6.36
N MET A 212 -43.11 -46.40 -6.99
CA MET A 212 -43.01 -45.00 -7.45
C MET A 212 -42.84 -44.04 -6.27
N ASP A 213 -43.60 -44.22 -5.19
CA ASP A 213 -43.45 -43.42 -3.96
C ASP A 213 -42.03 -43.50 -3.38
N THR A 214 -41.42 -44.69 -3.43
CA THR A 214 -40.04 -44.87 -2.94
C THR A 214 -39.01 -44.17 -3.84
N LEU A 215 -39.26 -44.13 -5.15
CA LEU A 215 -38.41 -43.40 -6.10
C LEU A 215 -38.51 -41.88 -5.88
N GLU A 216 -39.71 -41.35 -5.68
CA GLU A 216 -39.91 -39.93 -5.35
C GLU A 216 -39.19 -39.55 -4.04
N ALA A 217 -39.33 -40.36 -3.00
CA ALA A 217 -38.64 -40.13 -1.73
C ALA A 217 -37.11 -40.22 -1.87
N PHE A 218 -36.61 -41.11 -2.73
CA PHE A 218 -35.17 -41.20 -3.04
C PHE A 218 -34.66 -39.95 -3.76
N ILE A 219 -35.41 -39.44 -4.75
CA ILE A 219 -35.05 -38.21 -5.47
C ILE A 219 -34.96 -37.03 -4.49
N LEU A 220 -35.92 -36.88 -3.58
CA LEU A 220 -35.89 -35.84 -2.55
C LEU A 220 -34.65 -35.92 -1.64
N PHE A 221 -34.27 -37.13 -1.23
CA PHE A 221 -33.04 -37.34 -0.46
C PHE A 221 -31.77 -36.96 -1.25
N GLN A 222 -31.73 -37.32 -2.54
CA GLN A 222 -30.62 -36.95 -3.42
C GLN A 222 -30.54 -35.44 -3.64
N ASP A 223 -31.67 -34.76 -3.81
CA ASP A 223 -31.72 -33.31 -3.95
C ASP A 223 -31.21 -32.61 -2.67
N ALA A 224 -31.66 -33.04 -1.50
CA ALA A 224 -31.17 -32.51 -0.22
C ALA A 224 -29.65 -32.73 -0.05
N THR A 225 -29.15 -33.89 -0.49
CA THR A 225 -27.71 -34.18 -0.49
C THR A 225 -26.95 -33.22 -1.41
N LEU A 226 -27.47 -32.98 -2.62
CA LEU A 226 -26.86 -32.06 -3.58
C LEU A 226 -26.84 -30.61 -3.06
N GLU A 227 -27.90 -30.17 -2.42
CA GLU A 227 -27.96 -28.83 -1.81
C GLU A 227 -26.92 -28.64 -0.71
N LEU A 228 -26.78 -29.63 0.19
CA LEU A 228 -25.74 -29.58 1.24
C LEU A 228 -24.33 -29.50 0.61
N ARG A 229 -24.02 -30.35 -0.38
CA ARG A 229 -22.71 -30.33 -1.05
C ARG A 229 -22.43 -29.00 -1.74
N LYS A 230 -23.44 -28.38 -2.36
CA LYS A 230 -23.31 -27.05 -2.96
C LYS A 230 -22.99 -25.99 -1.90
N ASN A 231 -23.66 -26.02 -0.75
CA ASN A 231 -23.38 -25.11 0.35
C ASN A 231 -21.97 -25.29 0.92
N GLU A 232 -21.52 -26.53 1.12
CA GLU A 232 -20.16 -26.83 1.56
C GLU A 232 -19.10 -26.20 0.62
N MET A 233 -19.32 -26.27 -0.70
CA MET A 233 -18.44 -25.64 -1.69
C MET A 233 -18.41 -24.11 -1.56
N GLU A 234 -19.57 -23.46 -1.43
CA GLU A 234 -19.66 -22.01 -1.26
C GLU A 234 -19.10 -21.54 0.09
N LEU A 235 -19.24 -22.34 1.15
CA LEU A 235 -18.64 -22.09 2.45
C LEU A 235 -17.10 -22.11 2.38
N VAL A 236 -16.53 -23.06 1.63
CA VAL A 236 -15.08 -23.12 1.41
C VAL A 236 -14.61 -21.92 0.58
N LYS A 237 -15.36 -21.57 -0.46
CA LYS A 237 -15.03 -20.43 -1.34
C LYS A 237 -15.09 -19.08 -0.62
N SER A 238 -16.07 -18.88 0.27
CA SER A 238 -16.20 -17.64 1.06
C SER A 238 -15.13 -17.45 2.13
N ARG A 239 -14.36 -18.49 2.45
CA ARG A 239 -13.20 -18.42 3.37
C ARG A 239 -11.89 -18.06 2.68
N MET A 240 -11.81 -18.18 1.35
CA MET A 240 -10.61 -17.85 0.55
C MET A 240 -10.59 -16.36 0.19
#